data_AF-A0A139C661-F1
#
_entry.id   AF-A0A139C661-F1
#
_cell.length_a   1.000
_cell.length_b   1.000
_cell.length_c   1.000
_cell.angle_alpha   90.00
_cell.angle_beta   90.00
_cell.angle_gamma   90.00
#
_symmetry.space_group_name_H-M   'P 1'
#
loop_
_entity.id
_entity.type
_entity.pdbx_description
1 polymer ?
#
loop_
_entity_poly.entity_id
_entity_poly.type
_entity_poly.pdbx_seq_one_letter_code
_entity_poly.pdbx_strand_id
1 'polypeptide(L)'
;MEKFRELAEEIKLQTGKSMKPEEVAEGFLKVAVENMANAIKHISVKRGYHLEDYILCCFGGAGAQHAGLVADSLGIEKILIHPFAGVLSAYGMGLADRRVIEEKALEKYLEEGIEKELVCVTKNLSEKGKERMLATGDRNTDIETVERVRLKYEGTETIFDVPYGPIDEMIKIFHRLQTERFGFVSENRKLVVDSAYVEIIGKNKTPAETTHLLTDKNPRPASSKEVYMEGRWHRIPLFTRDVLKPGNRITGPALIMENTTTIVLENKWQALITEHNHLLLEKKITKSRPDIGIEVDPVMLEIFNNRFMSVAEQMGYRLRNSAHSVNIKERLDFSCAIFDGSGNLVANAPHIPVHLGSMEDAV
;
A
#
# COMPACT_ATOMS: atom_id res chain seq x y z
N MET A 1 -29.63 -13.16 13.44
CA MET A 1 -29.89 -13.10 14.90
C MET A 1 -29.96 -14.48 15.54
N GLU A 2 -30.60 -15.48 14.94
CA GLU A 2 -30.70 -16.84 15.50
C GLU A 2 -29.34 -17.49 15.80
N LYS A 3 -28.40 -17.50 14.83
CA LYS A 3 -27.02 -17.99 15.05
C LYS A 3 -26.27 -17.28 16.19
N PHE A 4 -26.50 -15.98 16.39
CA PHE A 4 -25.88 -15.24 17.49
C PHE A 4 -26.52 -15.55 18.84
N ARG A 5 -27.80 -15.96 18.87
CA ARG A 5 -28.44 -16.48 20.10
C ARG A 5 -27.86 -17.83 20.48
N GLU A 6 -27.73 -18.74 19.51
CA GLU A 6 -27.11 -20.05 19.73
C GLU A 6 -25.69 -19.90 20.27
N LEU A 7 -24.88 -19.04 19.63
CA LEU A 7 -23.51 -18.78 20.06
C LEU A 7 -23.43 -18.11 21.44
N ALA A 8 -24.37 -17.23 21.78
CA ALA A 8 -24.43 -16.62 23.11
C ALA A 8 -24.69 -17.67 24.22
N GLU A 9 -25.56 -18.66 23.96
CA GLU A 9 -25.79 -19.76 24.88
C GLU A 9 -24.58 -20.69 24.97
N GLU A 10 -23.88 -20.96 23.86
CA GLU A 10 -22.64 -21.74 23.86
C GLU A 10 -21.54 -21.06 24.69
N ILE A 11 -21.33 -19.75 24.50
CA ILE A 11 -20.37 -18.96 25.28
C ILE A 11 -20.71 -19.03 26.77
N LYS A 12 -21.99 -18.93 27.13
CA LYS A 12 -22.44 -19.03 28.51
C LYS A 12 -22.17 -20.40 29.11
N LEU A 13 -22.40 -21.48 28.36
CA LEU A 13 -22.11 -22.85 28.81
C LEU A 13 -20.61 -23.09 29.03
N GLN A 14 -19.74 -22.56 28.15
CA GLN A 14 -18.29 -22.80 28.22
C GLN A 14 -17.57 -21.89 29.21
N THR A 15 -18.01 -20.64 29.34
CA THR A 15 -17.28 -19.60 30.11
C THR A 15 -18.00 -19.15 31.39
N GLY A 16 -19.27 -19.52 31.57
CA GLY A 16 -20.13 -19.02 32.64
C GLY A 16 -20.61 -17.57 32.46
N LYS A 17 -20.14 -16.86 31.41
CA LYS A 17 -20.49 -15.47 31.15
C LYS A 17 -21.71 -15.37 30.23
N SER A 18 -22.75 -14.71 30.71
CA SER A 18 -23.93 -14.40 29.88
C SER A 18 -23.66 -13.18 29.00
N MET A 19 -23.99 -13.28 27.71
CA MET A 19 -23.92 -12.17 26.75
C MET A 19 -25.21 -12.13 25.93
N LYS A 20 -25.61 -10.94 25.49
CA LYS A 20 -26.72 -10.76 24.54
C LYS A 20 -26.24 -11.06 23.12
N PRO A 21 -27.11 -11.53 22.21
CA PRO A 21 -26.74 -11.81 20.81
C PRO A 21 -26.10 -10.61 20.10
N GLU A 22 -26.56 -9.39 20.42
CA GLU A 22 -26.02 -8.14 19.86
C GLU A 22 -24.58 -7.87 20.34
N GLU A 23 -24.27 -8.19 21.60
CA GLU A 23 -22.92 -8.08 22.16
C GLU A 23 -21.96 -9.08 21.52
N VAL A 24 -22.45 -10.29 21.22
CA VAL A 24 -21.69 -11.29 20.46
C VAL A 24 -21.40 -10.78 19.05
N ALA A 25 -22.42 -10.26 18.34
CA ALA A 25 -22.24 -9.69 17.00
C ALA A 25 -21.25 -8.51 16.98
N GLU A 26 -21.35 -7.60 17.95
CA GLU A 26 -20.38 -6.50 18.11
C GLU A 26 -18.97 -7.03 18.42
N GLY A 27 -18.84 -8.11 19.18
CA GLY A 27 -17.56 -8.79 19.43
C GLY A 27 -16.89 -9.30 18.15
N PHE A 28 -17.66 -9.95 17.26
CA PHE A 28 -17.14 -10.38 15.94
C PHE A 28 -16.66 -9.19 15.12
N LEU A 29 -17.41 -8.08 15.13
CA LEU A 29 -17.02 -6.87 14.43
C LEU A 29 -15.70 -6.31 14.99
N LYS A 30 -15.53 -6.26 16.32
CA LYS A 30 -14.28 -5.83 16.96
C LYS A 30 -13.08 -6.68 16.53
N VAL A 31 -13.22 -8.01 16.55
CA VAL A 31 -12.16 -8.93 16.11
C VAL A 31 -11.82 -8.74 14.63
N ALA A 32 -12.83 -8.57 13.78
CA ALA A 32 -12.62 -8.32 12.36
C ALA A 32 -11.86 -6.99 12.12
N VAL A 33 -12.26 -5.92 12.80
CA VAL A 33 -11.60 -4.61 12.75
C VAL A 33 -10.15 -4.71 13.21
N GLU A 34 -9.89 -5.40 14.32
CA GLU A 34 -8.55 -5.59 14.85
C GLU A 34 -7.65 -6.36 13.88
N ASN A 35 -8.16 -7.43 13.27
CA ASN A 35 -7.43 -8.18 12.25
C ASN A 35 -7.09 -7.32 11.01
N MET A 36 -8.05 -6.52 10.52
CA MET A 36 -7.83 -5.60 9.39
C MET A 36 -6.80 -4.52 9.73
N ALA A 37 -6.92 -3.89 10.90
CA ALA A 37 -5.99 -2.89 11.37
C ALA A 37 -4.57 -3.48 11.52
N ASN A 38 -4.43 -4.65 12.14
CA ASN A 38 -3.14 -5.32 12.30
C ASN A 38 -2.48 -5.65 10.94
N ALA A 39 -3.25 -6.08 9.95
CA ALA A 39 -2.72 -6.33 8.61
C ALA A 39 -2.18 -5.04 7.94
N ILE A 40 -2.93 -3.93 8.04
CA ILE A 40 -2.51 -2.63 7.51
C ILE A 40 -1.29 -2.11 8.26
N LYS A 41 -1.29 -2.19 9.60
CA LYS A 41 -0.18 -1.78 10.46
C LYS A 41 1.08 -2.57 10.13
N HIS A 42 0.99 -3.90 10.04
CA HIS A 42 2.13 -4.76 9.74
C HIS A 42 2.79 -4.40 8.40
N ILE A 43 2.02 -4.16 7.34
CA ILE A 43 2.58 -3.83 6.02
C ILE A 43 3.17 -2.42 6.00
N SER A 44 2.49 -1.46 6.63
CA SER A 44 2.85 -0.04 6.55
C SER A 44 3.99 0.32 7.49
N VAL A 45 3.93 -0.18 8.72
CA VAL A 45 4.93 0.12 9.76
C VAL A 45 6.25 -0.59 9.48
N LYS A 46 6.25 -1.82 8.92
CA LYS A 46 7.48 -2.47 8.42
C LYS A 46 8.22 -1.66 7.35
N ARG A 47 7.49 -0.82 6.62
CA ARG A 47 8.04 0.11 5.63
C ARG A 47 8.40 1.48 6.23
N GLY A 48 8.27 1.65 7.54
CA GLY A 48 8.59 2.88 8.27
C GLY A 48 7.56 4.00 8.16
N TYR A 49 6.36 3.74 7.62
CA TYR A 49 5.32 4.75 7.47
C TYR A 49 4.64 5.09 8.80
N HIS A 50 4.48 6.38 9.07
CA HIS A 50 3.64 6.91 10.16
C HIS A 50 2.21 7.03 9.65
N LEU A 51 1.29 6.17 10.10
CA LEU A 51 -0.05 6.06 9.53
C LEU A 51 -0.90 7.33 9.68
N GLU A 52 -0.67 8.12 10.71
CA GLU A 52 -1.39 9.38 10.97
C GLU A 52 -1.20 10.43 9.85
N ASP A 53 -0.08 10.37 9.13
CA ASP A 53 0.25 11.27 8.02
C ASP A 53 -0.52 10.91 6.72
N TYR A 54 -1.26 9.79 6.70
CA TYR A 54 -1.90 9.25 5.52
C TYR A 54 -3.43 9.30 5.60
N ILE A 55 -4.05 9.29 4.43
CA ILE A 55 -5.50 9.13 4.28
C ILE A 55 -5.79 7.66 3.97
N LEU A 56 -6.72 7.05 4.71
CA LEU A 56 -7.18 5.70 4.42
C LEU A 56 -8.12 5.72 3.20
N CYS A 57 -7.70 5.12 2.08
CA CYS A 57 -8.58 4.92 0.93
C CYS A 57 -9.39 3.63 1.11
N CYS A 58 -10.70 3.76 1.30
CA CYS A 58 -11.59 2.61 1.52
C CYS A 58 -12.37 2.28 0.24
N PHE A 59 -12.29 1.02 -0.19
CA PHE A 59 -13.00 0.50 -1.35
C PHE A 59 -13.45 -0.95 -1.14
N GLY A 60 -14.18 -1.49 -2.11
CA GLY A 60 -14.88 -2.77 -2.03
C GLY A 60 -16.25 -2.65 -1.36
N GLY A 61 -17.12 -3.65 -1.56
CA GLY A 61 -18.51 -3.58 -1.11
C GLY A 61 -18.66 -3.44 0.41
N ALA A 62 -17.78 -4.05 1.19
CA ALA A 62 -17.80 -4.02 2.66
C ALA A 62 -16.78 -3.06 3.29
N GLY A 63 -15.82 -2.51 2.52
CA GLY A 63 -14.72 -1.74 3.08
C GLY A 63 -15.19 -0.52 3.88
N ALA A 64 -16.16 0.21 3.33
CA ALA A 64 -16.73 1.40 3.97
C ALA A 64 -17.58 1.11 5.22
N GLN A 65 -17.96 -0.15 5.48
CA GLN A 65 -18.73 -0.55 6.67
C GLN A 65 -17.86 -0.56 7.94
N HIS A 66 -16.55 -0.68 7.77
CA HIS A 66 -15.59 -0.82 8.87
C HIS A 66 -14.58 0.32 8.90
N ALA A 67 -14.68 1.27 7.96
CA ALA A 67 -13.66 2.26 7.69
C ALA A 67 -13.33 3.13 8.91
N GLY A 68 -14.35 3.65 9.60
CA GLY A 68 -14.12 4.51 10.77
C GLY A 68 -13.53 3.75 11.95
N LEU A 69 -14.02 2.54 12.23
CA LEU A 69 -13.44 1.67 13.27
C LEU A 69 -11.99 1.25 12.98
N VAL A 70 -11.68 0.91 11.72
CA VAL A 70 -10.31 0.56 11.29
C VAL A 70 -9.40 1.77 11.40
N ALA A 71 -9.83 2.94 10.91
CA ALA A 71 -9.07 4.17 11.01
C ALA A 71 -8.83 4.58 12.47
N ASP A 72 -9.83 4.43 13.34
CA ASP A 72 -9.69 4.68 14.79
C ASP A 72 -8.64 3.76 15.44
N SER A 73 -8.59 2.49 15.05
CA SER A 73 -7.57 1.53 15.53
C SER A 73 -6.16 1.86 15.04
N LEU A 74 -6.05 2.49 13.86
CA LEU A 74 -4.79 2.86 13.22
C LEU A 74 -4.28 4.27 13.54
N GLY A 75 -5.06 5.08 14.27
CA GLY A 75 -4.75 6.50 14.51
C GLY A 75 -4.98 7.41 13.29
N ILE A 76 -5.59 6.90 12.22
CA ILE A 76 -5.81 7.67 10.99
C ILE A 76 -6.96 8.67 11.21
N GLU A 77 -6.75 9.93 10.81
CA GLU A 77 -7.73 11.00 11.01
C GLU A 77 -8.65 11.24 9.81
N LYS A 78 -8.27 10.74 8.63
CA LYS A 78 -8.97 10.98 7.37
C LYS A 78 -9.18 9.70 6.57
N ILE A 79 -10.38 9.55 6.02
CA ILE A 79 -10.74 8.43 5.15
C ILE A 79 -11.33 9.01 3.86
N LEU A 80 -10.88 8.51 2.71
CA LEU A 80 -11.44 8.85 1.41
C LEU A 80 -12.20 7.65 0.84
N ILE A 81 -13.46 7.88 0.46
CA ILE A 81 -14.30 6.89 -0.21
C ILE A 81 -14.72 7.46 -1.56
N HIS A 82 -14.29 6.80 -2.62
CA HIS A 82 -14.64 7.15 -4.00
C HIS A 82 -16.12 6.82 -4.30
N PRO A 83 -16.84 7.56 -5.17
CA PRO A 83 -18.24 7.28 -5.54
C PRO A 83 -18.47 5.87 -6.11
N PHE A 84 -17.42 5.27 -6.64
CA PHE A 84 -17.41 3.90 -7.17
C PHE A 84 -16.66 2.94 -6.24
N ALA A 85 -16.54 3.24 -4.94
CA ALA A 85 -15.79 2.44 -3.98
C ALA A 85 -16.15 0.95 -4.04
N GLY A 86 -17.44 0.61 -4.12
CA GLY A 86 -17.89 -0.79 -4.20
C GLY A 86 -17.43 -1.55 -5.44
N VAL A 87 -17.06 -0.85 -6.52
CA VAL A 87 -16.60 -1.41 -7.80
C VAL A 87 -15.27 -0.80 -8.27
N LEU A 88 -14.47 -0.27 -7.34
CA LEU A 88 -13.30 0.55 -7.67
C LEU A 88 -12.25 -0.20 -8.50
N SER A 89 -12.12 -1.51 -8.31
CA SER A 89 -11.23 -2.36 -9.12
C SER A 89 -11.65 -2.40 -10.59
N ALA A 90 -12.95 -2.52 -10.88
CA ALA A 90 -13.46 -2.52 -12.25
C ALA A 90 -13.32 -1.12 -12.88
N TYR A 91 -13.55 -0.07 -12.10
CA TYR A 91 -13.29 1.31 -12.52
C TYR A 91 -11.82 1.52 -12.89
N GLY A 92 -10.89 1.10 -12.03
CA GLY A 92 -9.45 1.17 -12.27
C GLY A 92 -9.00 0.39 -13.51
N MET A 93 -9.55 -0.81 -13.73
CA MET A 93 -9.33 -1.58 -14.97
C MET A 93 -9.80 -0.82 -16.21
N GLY A 94 -10.95 -0.13 -16.13
CA GLY A 94 -11.49 0.66 -17.24
C GLY A 94 -10.66 1.93 -17.55
N LEU A 95 -9.98 2.48 -16.54
CA LEU A 95 -9.10 3.64 -16.69
C LEU A 95 -7.68 3.31 -17.13
N ALA A 96 -7.23 2.08 -16.89
CA ALA A 96 -5.85 1.70 -17.09
C ALA A 96 -5.41 1.83 -18.56
N ASP A 97 -4.19 2.35 -18.74
CA ASP A 97 -3.51 2.30 -20.03
C ASP A 97 -3.31 0.84 -20.47
N ARG A 98 -3.38 0.63 -21.78
CA ARG A 98 -3.18 -0.69 -22.37
C ARG A 98 -1.69 -0.87 -22.59
N ARG A 99 -1.13 -1.99 -22.15
CA ARG A 99 0.31 -2.25 -22.22
C ARG A 99 0.59 -3.54 -22.98
N VAL A 100 1.49 -3.48 -23.96
CA VAL A 100 2.08 -4.65 -24.61
C VAL A 100 3.56 -4.63 -24.30
N ILE A 101 4.06 -5.74 -23.76
CA ILE A 101 5.44 -5.91 -23.36
C ILE A 101 6.11 -6.90 -24.30
N GLU A 102 7.22 -6.48 -24.88
CA GLU A 102 8.10 -7.27 -25.72
C GLU A 102 9.47 -7.37 -25.08
N GLU A 103 10.00 -8.59 -24.95
CA GLU A 103 11.29 -8.82 -24.33
C GLU A 103 12.10 -9.83 -25.14
N LYS A 104 13.41 -9.61 -25.20
CA LYS A 104 14.37 -10.56 -25.76
C LYS A 104 15.62 -10.65 -24.89
N ALA A 105 15.89 -11.85 -24.38
CA ALA A 105 17.14 -12.15 -23.70
C ALA A 105 18.33 -12.06 -24.67
N LEU A 106 19.42 -11.47 -24.18
CA LEU A 106 20.67 -11.25 -24.91
C LEU A 106 21.85 -11.96 -24.24
N GLU A 107 21.92 -11.90 -22.91
CA GLU A 107 23.00 -12.49 -22.08
C GLU A 107 24.42 -12.22 -22.61
N LYS A 108 24.70 -10.96 -22.96
CA LYS A 108 25.97 -10.53 -23.57
C LYS A 108 26.63 -9.42 -22.78
N TYR A 109 27.96 -9.37 -22.79
CA TYR A 109 28.69 -8.25 -22.18
C TYR A 109 28.36 -6.94 -22.89
N LEU A 110 28.22 -5.87 -22.11
CA LEU A 110 28.03 -4.51 -22.60
C LEU A 110 29.38 -3.96 -23.12
N GLU A 111 29.83 -4.48 -24.26
CA GLU A 111 31.12 -4.17 -24.89
C GLU A 111 30.94 -3.58 -26.30
N GLU A 112 32.03 -3.14 -26.91
CA GLU A 112 32.03 -2.52 -28.23
C GLU A 112 31.37 -3.44 -29.28
N GLY A 113 30.43 -2.87 -30.05
CA GLY A 113 29.68 -3.60 -31.09
C GLY A 113 28.30 -4.10 -30.66
N ILE A 114 27.99 -4.19 -29.35
CA ILE A 114 26.65 -4.58 -28.88
C ILE A 114 25.57 -3.56 -29.25
N GLU A 115 25.95 -2.30 -29.45
CA GLU A 115 25.05 -1.21 -29.83
C GLU A 115 24.24 -1.54 -31.08
N LYS A 116 24.88 -2.11 -32.11
CA LYS A 116 24.20 -2.49 -33.36
C LYS A 116 23.15 -3.57 -33.13
N GLU A 117 23.45 -4.52 -32.26
CA GLU A 117 22.52 -5.58 -31.89
C GLU A 117 21.37 -5.02 -31.05
N LEU A 118 21.65 -4.16 -30.07
CA LEU A 118 20.64 -3.48 -29.25
C LEU A 118 19.70 -2.64 -30.11
N VAL A 119 20.20 -1.85 -31.05
CA VAL A 119 19.37 -1.07 -32.00
C VAL A 119 18.47 -2.01 -32.79
N CYS A 120 19.01 -3.11 -33.33
CA CYS A 120 18.23 -4.06 -34.12
C CYS A 120 17.15 -4.75 -33.28
N VAL A 121 17.50 -5.19 -32.07
CA VAL A 121 16.58 -5.88 -31.16
C VAL A 121 15.50 -4.95 -30.64
N THR A 122 15.85 -3.79 -30.11
CA THR A 122 14.88 -2.81 -29.59
C THR A 122 13.92 -2.35 -30.69
N LYS A 123 14.42 -2.06 -31.89
CA LYS A 123 13.58 -1.73 -33.05
C LYS A 123 12.61 -2.87 -33.40
N ASN A 124 13.09 -4.11 -33.49
CA ASN A 124 12.24 -5.26 -33.78
C ASN A 124 11.15 -5.46 -32.70
N LEU A 125 11.52 -5.35 -31.42
CA LEU A 125 10.56 -5.44 -30.31
C LEU A 125 9.55 -4.29 -30.36
N SER A 126 9.98 -3.06 -30.67
CA SER A 126 9.10 -1.90 -30.82
C SER A 126 8.09 -2.09 -31.95
N GLU A 127 8.55 -2.55 -33.12
CA GLU A 127 7.67 -2.85 -34.27
C GLU A 127 6.67 -3.96 -33.94
N LYS A 128 7.15 -5.08 -33.38
CA LYS A 128 6.31 -6.22 -33.00
C LYS A 128 5.29 -5.86 -31.92
N GLY A 129 5.69 -5.05 -30.93
CA GLY A 129 4.82 -4.56 -29.88
C GLY A 129 3.74 -3.63 -30.41
N LYS A 130 4.09 -2.74 -31.35
CA LYS A 130 3.14 -1.83 -32.03
C LYS A 130 2.15 -2.61 -32.89
N GLU A 131 2.61 -3.60 -33.65
CA GLU A 131 1.73 -4.49 -34.42
C GLU A 131 0.73 -5.21 -33.52
N ARG A 132 1.19 -5.79 -32.41
CA ARG A 132 0.32 -6.44 -31.42
C ARG A 132 -0.65 -5.45 -30.78
N MET A 133 -0.21 -4.25 -30.43
CA MET A 133 -1.08 -3.19 -29.90
C MET A 133 -2.18 -2.84 -30.92
N LEU A 134 -1.84 -2.62 -32.19
CA LEU A 134 -2.80 -2.25 -33.23
C LEU A 134 -3.75 -3.40 -33.62
N ALA A 135 -3.30 -4.66 -33.53
CA ALA A 135 -4.13 -5.84 -33.81
C ALA A 135 -5.35 -5.97 -32.88
N THR A 136 -5.30 -5.32 -31.71
CA THR A 136 -6.42 -5.31 -30.76
C THR A 136 -7.55 -4.34 -31.11
N GLY A 137 -7.45 -3.62 -32.24
CA GLY A 137 -8.58 -2.96 -32.89
C GLY A 137 -8.66 -1.43 -32.78
N ASP A 138 -7.78 -0.78 -32.02
CA ASP A 138 -7.85 0.68 -31.82
C ASP A 138 -6.73 1.42 -32.58
N ARG A 139 -7.00 1.74 -33.84
CA ARG A 139 -6.06 2.38 -34.78
C ARG A 139 -5.79 3.85 -34.48
N ASN A 140 -6.51 4.45 -33.53
CA ASN A 140 -6.42 5.87 -33.19
C ASN A 140 -5.98 6.09 -31.73
N THR A 141 -5.26 5.13 -31.17
CA THR A 141 -4.69 5.21 -29.82
C THR A 141 -3.42 6.07 -29.85
N ASP A 142 -3.29 7.01 -28.92
CA ASP A 142 -2.01 7.69 -28.67
C ASP A 142 -1.04 6.68 -28.06
N ILE A 143 0.05 6.40 -28.77
CA ILE A 143 1.01 5.34 -28.41
C ILE A 143 2.29 5.96 -27.89
N GLU A 144 2.60 5.65 -26.64
CA GLU A 144 3.90 5.88 -26.03
C GLU A 144 4.74 4.60 -26.12
N THR A 145 6.02 4.71 -26.46
CA THR A 145 6.97 3.59 -26.50
C THR A 145 8.05 3.84 -25.46
N VAL A 146 8.20 2.90 -24.53
CA VAL A 146 9.23 2.96 -23.48
C VAL A 146 10.21 1.82 -23.70
N GLU A 147 11.45 2.17 -24.02
CA GLU A 147 12.51 1.22 -24.31
C GLU A 147 13.49 1.16 -23.14
N ARG A 148 13.77 -0.05 -22.67
CA ARG A 148 14.68 -0.30 -21.55
C ARG A 148 15.63 -1.45 -21.89
N VAL A 149 16.80 -1.42 -21.27
CA VAL A 149 17.78 -2.51 -21.27
C VAL A 149 17.95 -2.97 -19.83
N ARG A 150 17.85 -4.28 -19.62
CA ARG A 150 18.09 -4.92 -18.34
C ARG A 150 19.57 -5.22 -18.21
N LEU A 151 20.22 -4.55 -17.26
CA LEU A 151 21.65 -4.71 -17.00
C LEU A 151 21.87 -5.40 -15.66
N LYS A 152 22.93 -6.20 -15.58
CA LYS A 152 23.43 -6.80 -14.34
C LYS A 152 24.95 -6.83 -14.35
N TYR A 153 25.56 -6.96 -13.17
CA TYR A 153 26.97 -7.33 -13.12
C TYR A 153 27.14 -8.81 -13.45
N GLU A 154 28.25 -9.13 -14.11
CA GLU A 154 28.68 -10.52 -14.30
C GLU A 154 28.69 -11.30 -12.98
N GLY A 155 28.15 -12.52 -13.03
CA GLY A 155 28.05 -13.41 -11.86
C GLY A 155 27.07 -12.96 -10.78
N THR A 156 26.15 -12.05 -11.11
CA THR A 156 25.07 -11.61 -10.20
C THR A 156 23.70 -11.86 -10.79
N GLU A 157 22.70 -12.03 -9.91
CA GLU A 157 21.28 -12.20 -10.27
C GLU A 157 20.49 -10.89 -10.15
N THR A 158 21.16 -9.79 -9.74
CA THR A 158 20.46 -8.51 -9.59
C THR A 158 20.44 -7.79 -10.91
N ILE A 159 19.23 -7.57 -11.41
CA ILE A 159 18.97 -6.90 -12.68
C ILE A 159 18.34 -5.53 -12.42
N PHE A 160 18.78 -4.53 -13.16
CA PHE A 160 18.20 -3.20 -13.17
C PHE A 160 17.66 -2.85 -14.54
N ASP A 161 16.45 -2.29 -14.56
CA ASP A 161 15.85 -1.70 -15.75
C ASP A 161 16.46 -0.31 -15.99
N VAL A 162 17.12 -0.14 -17.12
CA VAL A 162 17.79 1.12 -17.50
C VAL A 162 17.15 1.65 -18.78
N PRO A 163 16.81 2.95 -18.89
CA PRO A 163 16.33 3.52 -20.15
C PRO A 163 17.32 3.24 -21.28
N TYR A 164 16.82 2.75 -22.41
CA TYR A 164 17.66 2.52 -23.58
C TYR A 164 18.20 3.85 -24.11
N GLY A 165 19.50 3.89 -24.42
CA GLY A 165 20.19 5.10 -24.89
C GLY A 165 21.68 4.85 -25.14
N PRO A 166 22.49 5.91 -25.22
CA PRO A 166 23.95 5.78 -25.31
C PRO A 166 24.52 4.93 -24.17
N ILE A 167 25.50 4.08 -24.49
CA ILE A 167 26.08 3.11 -23.54
C ILE A 167 26.56 3.79 -22.25
N ASP A 168 27.30 4.90 -22.37
CA ASP A 168 27.83 5.62 -21.21
C ASP A 168 26.72 6.12 -20.26
N GLU A 169 25.58 6.57 -20.80
CA GLU A 169 24.44 7.00 -19.99
C GLU A 169 23.74 5.82 -19.32
N MET A 170 23.59 4.70 -20.03
CA MET A 170 23.05 3.48 -19.42
C MET A 170 23.93 2.99 -18.27
N ILE A 171 25.26 3.02 -18.43
CA ILE A 171 26.22 2.66 -17.38
C ILE A 171 26.10 3.60 -16.17
N LYS A 172 26.03 4.91 -16.39
CA LYS A 172 25.83 5.90 -15.32
C LYS A 172 24.54 5.66 -14.54
N ILE A 173 23.42 5.45 -15.25
CA ILE A 173 22.13 5.18 -14.61
C ILE A 173 22.16 3.87 -13.85
N PHE A 174 22.76 2.82 -14.42
CA PHE A 174 22.94 1.55 -13.73
C PHE A 174 23.74 1.72 -12.43
N HIS A 175 24.89 2.42 -12.46
CA HIS A 175 25.68 2.66 -11.26
C HIS A 175 24.95 3.50 -10.21
N ARG A 176 24.14 4.48 -10.62
CA ARG A 176 23.26 5.22 -9.72
C ARG A 176 22.25 4.30 -9.05
N LEU A 177 21.53 3.49 -9.83
CA LEU A 177 20.55 2.52 -9.31
C LEU A 177 21.22 1.48 -8.39
N GLN A 178 22.42 1.02 -8.74
CA GLN A 178 23.22 0.11 -7.92
C GLN A 178 23.63 0.77 -6.60
N THR A 179 23.98 2.06 -6.60
CA THR A 179 24.35 2.79 -5.38
C THR A 179 23.12 3.08 -4.51
N GLU A 180 22.00 3.49 -5.09
CA GLU A 180 20.72 3.67 -4.38
C GLU A 180 20.19 2.35 -3.81
N ARG A 181 20.43 1.25 -4.53
CA ARG A 181 20.22 -0.09 -4.02
C ARG A 181 21.34 -0.38 -3.01
N PHE A 182 22.49 -0.88 -3.37
CA PHE A 182 23.44 -1.49 -2.44
C PHE A 182 24.43 -0.56 -1.74
N GLY A 183 24.48 0.73 -2.07
CA GLY A 183 25.41 1.70 -1.47
C GLY A 183 26.82 1.68 -2.04
N PHE A 184 27.10 0.86 -3.06
CA PHE A 184 28.41 0.77 -3.71
C PHE A 184 28.28 0.40 -5.20
N VAL A 185 29.37 0.57 -5.94
CA VAL A 185 29.53 0.19 -7.35
C VAL A 185 30.68 -0.81 -7.44
N SER A 186 30.59 -1.80 -8.34
CA SER A 186 31.68 -2.76 -8.55
C SER A 186 32.58 -2.30 -9.70
N GLU A 187 33.78 -1.82 -9.38
CA GLU A 187 34.71 -1.28 -10.39
C GLU A 187 35.33 -2.36 -11.29
N ASN A 188 35.52 -3.58 -10.77
CA ASN A 188 36.21 -4.67 -11.47
C ASN A 188 35.27 -5.63 -12.21
N ARG A 189 33.97 -5.33 -12.28
CA ARG A 189 32.97 -6.24 -12.86
C ARG A 189 32.46 -5.71 -14.17
N LYS A 190 32.45 -6.59 -15.17
CA LYS A 190 31.80 -6.31 -16.45
C LYS A 190 30.29 -6.24 -16.28
N LEU A 191 29.66 -5.38 -17.07
CA LEU A 191 28.22 -5.30 -17.20
C LEU A 191 27.76 -6.29 -18.27
N VAL A 192 26.65 -6.94 -17.98
CA VAL A 192 25.98 -7.88 -18.87
C VAL A 192 24.60 -7.31 -19.20
N VAL A 193 24.29 -7.24 -20.48
CA VAL A 193 22.93 -7.10 -20.99
C VAL A 193 22.22 -8.42 -20.80
N ASP A 194 21.31 -8.46 -19.83
CA ASP A 194 20.45 -9.60 -19.59
C ASP A 194 19.40 -9.70 -20.70
N SER A 195 18.64 -8.63 -20.90
CA SER A 195 17.62 -8.55 -21.95
C SER A 195 17.37 -7.11 -22.44
N ALA A 196 16.77 -7.00 -23.63
CA ALA A 196 16.15 -5.78 -24.09
C ALA A 196 14.63 -5.88 -23.87
N TYR A 197 14.04 -4.80 -23.37
CA TYR A 197 12.64 -4.72 -22.94
C TYR A 197 11.99 -3.50 -23.60
N VAL A 198 10.89 -3.70 -24.31
CA VAL A 198 10.12 -2.61 -24.91
C VAL A 198 8.67 -2.71 -24.44
N GLU A 199 8.16 -1.62 -23.91
CA GLU A 199 6.80 -1.47 -23.44
C GLU A 199 6.06 -0.48 -24.35
N ILE A 200 5.03 -0.95 -25.03
CA ILE A 200 4.12 -0.14 -25.84
C ILE A 200 2.90 0.18 -24.99
N ILE A 201 2.69 1.47 -24.73
CA ILE A 201 1.61 1.99 -23.90
C ILE A 201 0.60 2.69 -24.81
N GLY A 202 -0.57 2.08 -24.96
CA GLY A 202 -1.72 2.71 -25.59
C GLY A 202 -2.46 3.54 -24.54
N LYS A 203 -2.34 4.86 -24.63
CA LYS A 203 -2.98 5.79 -23.69
C LYS A 203 -4.49 5.68 -23.81
N ASN A 204 -5.13 5.38 -22.69
CA ASN A 204 -6.57 5.47 -22.64
C ASN A 204 -6.98 6.93 -22.45
N LYS A 205 -8.06 7.36 -23.10
CA LYS A 205 -8.62 8.70 -22.83
C LYS A 205 -9.37 8.63 -21.51
N THR A 206 -8.66 8.84 -20.41
CA THR A 206 -9.28 8.99 -19.09
C THR A 206 -10.05 10.31 -19.07
N PRO A 207 -11.38 10.31 -18.94
CA PRO A 207 -12.12 11.54 -18.76
C PRO A 207 -11.68 12.18 -17.44
N ALA A 208 -11.47 13.50 -17.45
CA ALA A 208 -11.24 14.24 -16.23
C ALA A 208 -12.44 14.08 -15.29
N GLU A 209 -12.17 13.96 -13.99
CA GLU A 209 -13.25 13.96 -13.01
C GLU A 209 -14.04 15.26 -13.09
N THR A 210 -15.36 15.15 -13.06
CA THR A 210 -16.25 16.31 -13.11
C THR A 210 -16.24 17.01 -11.76
N THR A 211 -16.02 18.33 -11.78
CA THR A 211 -16.21 19.17 -10.60
C THR A 211 -17.64 19.67 -10.55
N HIS A 212 -18.21 19.71 -9.35
CA HIS A 212 -19.58 20.11 -9.11
C HIS A 212 -19.66 21.32 -8.18
N LEU A 213 -20.68 22.16 -8.38
CA LEU A 213 -20.96 23.27 -7.49
C LEU A 213 -21.31 22.77 -6.08
N LEU A 214 -20.69 23.38 -5.08
CA LEU A 214 -20.96 23.09 -3.68
C LEU A 214 -22.32 23.67 -3.24
N THR A 215 -22.97 23.00 -2.31
CA THR A 215 -24.20 23.47 -1.65
C THR A 215 -24.02 23.50 -0.14
N ASP A 216 -24.53 24.57 0.48
CA ASP A 216 -24.59 24.72 1.94
C ASP A 216 -25.89 24.18 2.54
N LYS A 217 -26.83 23.70 1.70
CA LYS A 217 -28.10 23.14 2.17
C LYS A 217 -27.89 21.82 2.91
N ASN A 218 -28.37 21.74 4.15
CA ASN A 218 -28.35 20.49 4.92
C ASN A 218 -29.18 19.40 4.24
N PRO A 219 -28.62 18.18 4.05
CA PRO A 219 -29.38 17.06 3.50
C PRO A 219 -30.45 16.59 4.48
N ARG A 220 -31.59 16.14 3.97
CA ARG A 220 -32.63 15.50 4.78
C ARG A 220 -32.43 13.97 4.74
N PRO A 221 -32.48 13.28 5.89
CA PRO A 221 -32.37 11.83 5.90
C PRO A 221 -33.59 11.20 5.21
N ALA A 222 -33.37 10.10 4.50
CA ALA A 222 -34.43 9.34 3.85
C ALA A 222 -35.30 8.60 4.88
N SER A 223 -34.69 8.10 5.96
CA SER A 223 -35.38 7.47 7.08
C SER A 223 -34.47 7.40 8.32
N SER A 224 -34.90 6.66 9.35
CA SER A 224 -34.07 6.31 10.53
C SER A 224 -34.01 4.80 10.70
N LYS A 225 -32.90 4.26 11.19
CA LYS A 225 -32.72 2.83 11.49
C LYS A 225 -32.22 2.62 12.91
N GLU A 226 -32.63 1.52 13.53
CA GLU A 226 -32.05 1.03 14.78
C GLU A 226 -30.76 0.28 14.46
N VAL A 227 -29.65 0.68 15.07
CA VAL A 227 -28.33 0.07 14.90
C VAL A 227 -27.71 -0.13 16.28
N TYR A 228 -27.19 -1.33 16.52
CA TYR A 228 -26.46 -1.64 17.74
C TYR A 228 -24.98 -1.27 17.58
N MET A 229 -24.49 -0.35 18.39
CA MET A 229 -23.10 0.09 18.41
C MET A 229 -22.74 0.62 19.79
N GLU A 230 -21.46 0.51 20.16
CA GLU A 230 -20.96 0.94 21.47
C GLU A 230 -21.77 0.35 22.64
N GLY A 231 -22.16 -0.93 22.51
CA GLY A 231 -22.88 -1.69 23.55
C GLY A 231 -24.36 -1.34 23.75
N ARG A 232 -24.97 -0.51 22.89
CA ARG A 232 -26.40 -0.18 22.98
C ARG A 232 -27.06 0.05 21.63
N TRP A 233 -28.40 0.04 21.62
CA TRP A 233 -29.19 0.39 20.45
C TRP A 233 -29.24 1.91 20.27
N HIS A 234 -29.01 2.35 19.03
CA HIS A 234 -29.08 3.74 18.60
C HIS A 234 -30.06 3.87 17.43
N ARG A 235 -30.93 4.87 17.50
CA ARG A 235 -31.75 5.28 16.35
C ARG A 235 -30.99 6.34 15.55
N ILE A 236 -30.47 5.96 14.39
CA ILE A 236 -29.58 6.82 13.59
C ILE A 236 -30.21 7.17 12.22
N PRO A 237 -29.94 8.37 11.67
CA PRO A 237 -30.43 8.75 10.36
C PRO A 237 -29.79 7.90 9.25
N LEU A 238 -30.61 7.55 8.26
CA LEU A 238 -30.19 6.89 7.03
C LEU A 238 -30.31 7.87 5.87
N PHE A 239 -29.18 8.15 5.23
CA PHE A 239 -29.09 8.91 3.99
C PHE A 239 -28.92 7.94 2.82
N THR A 240 -29.55 8.24 1.70
CA THR A 240 -29.28 7.57 0.43
C THR A 240 -28.39 8.48 -0.42
N ARG A 241 -27.55 7.91 -1.27
CA ARG A 241 -26.51 8.69 -1.95
C ARG A 241 -27.05 9.79 -2.87
N ASP A 242 -28.24 9.56 -3.45
CA ASP A 242 -28.95 10.44 -4.37
C ASP A 242 -29.43 11.77 -3.75
N VAL A 243 -29.66 11.79 -2.43
CA VAL A 243 -30.06 13.02 -1.73
C VAL A 243 -28.87 13.88 -1.30
N LEU A 244 -27.65 13.35 -1.40
CA LEU A 244 -26.42 14.02 -0.97
C LEU A 244 -25.74 14.72 -2.13
N LYS A 245 -25.39 15.99 -1.92
CA LYS A 245 -24.73 16.84 -2.91
C LYS A 245 -23.36 17.33 -2.42
N PRO A 246 -22.42 17.59 -3.34
CA PRO A 246 -21.16 18.28 -3.05
C PRO A 246 -21.34 19.47 -2.10
N GLY A 247 -20.52 19.56 -1.06
CA GLY A 247 -20.62 20.54 0.03
C GLY A 247 -21.39 20.04 1.27
N ASN A 248 -22.24 19.01 1.13
CA ASN A 248 -22.99 18.48 2.28
C ASN A 248 -22.08 17.88 3.35
N ARG A 249 -22.44 18.13 4.61
CA ARG A 249 -21.80 17.56 5.79
C ARG A 249 -22.77 16.69 6.57
N ILE A 250 -22.33 15.52 6.99
CA ILE A 250 -23.10 14.58 7.81
C ILE A 250 -22.27 14.25 9.03
N THR A 251 -22.85 14.42 10.21
CA THR A 251 -22.18 14.19 11.48
C THR A 251 -22.65 12.85 12.03
N GLY A 252 -21.72 11.97 12.41
CA GLY A 252 -22.05 10.66 12.98
C GLY A 252 -22.74 10.78 14.36
N PRO A 253 -23.54 9.77 14.75
CA PRO A 253 -23.67 8.48 14.09
C PRO A 253 -24.70 8.52 12.96
N ALA A 254 -24.39 7.96 11.79
CA ALA A 254 -25.27 7.94 10.62
C ALA A 254 -24.97 6.77 9.68
N LEU A 255 -25.94 6.41 8.84
CA LEU A 255 -25.74 5.49 7.72
C LEU A 255 -25.85 6.25 6.41
N ILE A 256 -24.94 5.97 5.48
CA ILE A 256 -25.05 6.41 4.09
C ILE A 256 -25.08 5.17 3.21
N MET A 257 -26.17 4.99 2.49
CA MET A 257 -26.37 3.84 1.61
C MET A 257 -26.15 4.26 0.16
N GLU A 258 -25.23 3.56 -0.49
CA GLU A 258 -24.98 3.67 -1.92
C GLU A 258 -25.45 2.39 -2.62
N ASN A 259 -25.46 2.40 -3.95
CA ASN A 259 -25.88 1.23 -4.73
C ASN A 259 -24.93 0.04 -4.59
N THR A 260 -23.66 0.29 -4.25
CA THR A 260 -22.59 -0.73 -4.25
C THR A 260 -21.91 -0.92 -2.89
N THR A 261 -22.22 -0.07 -1.91
CA THR A 261 -21.66 -0.16 -0.55
C THR A 261 -22.56 0.55 0.45
N THR A 262 -22.36 0.23 1.74
CA THR A 262 -22.99 0.93 2.85
C THR A 262 -21.88 1.49 3.73
N ILE A 263 -21.99 2.77 4.04
CA ILE A 263 -21.01 3.52 4.81
C ILE A 263 -21.60 3.73 6.20
N VAL A 264 -20.86 3.28 7.21
CA VAL A 264 -21.18 3.53 8.61
C VAL A 264 -20.36 4.73 9.04
N LEU A 265 -21.02 5.77 9.54
CA LEU A 265 -20.36 6.92 10.13
C LEU A 265 -20.49 6.82 11.64
N GLU A 266 -19.41 6.49 12.32
CA GLU A 266 -19.38 6.33 13.78
C GLU A 266 -19.41 7.70 14.50
N ASN A 267 -19.65 7.70 15.81
CA ASN A 267 -19.85 8.91 16.60
C ASN A 267 -18.72 9.94 16.50
N LYS A 268 -17.49 9.50 16.26
CA LYS A 268 -16.31 10.36 16.17
C LYS A 268 -16.07 10.95 14.79
N TRP A 269 -16.86 10.57 13.78
CA TRP A 269 -16.60 10.93 12.40
C TRP A 269 -17.62 11.93 11.85
N GLN A 270 -17.17 12.77 10.93
CA GLN A 270 -18.00 13.61 10.09
C GLN A 270 -17.65 13.33 8.63
N ALA A 271 -18.65 13.20 7.77
CA ALA A 271 -18.48 13.07 6.34
C ALA A 271 -18.72 14.39 5.64
N LEU A 272 -17.90 14.70 4.64
CA LEU A 272 -18.02 15.81 3.69
C LEU A 272 -18.10 15.23 2.27
N ILE A 273 -19.10 15.67 1.50
CA ILE A 273 -19.12 15.42 0.05
C ILE A 273 -18.24 16.48 -0.61
N THR A 274 -17.14 16.07 -1.24
CA THR A 274 -16.21 16.97 -1.95
C THR A 274 -16.78 17.45 -3.28
N GLU A 275 -16.09 18.38 -3.95
CA GLU A 275 -16.46 18.88 -5.29
C GLU A 275 -16.42 17.79 -6.38
N HIS A 276 -15.58 16.77 -6.21
CA HIS A 276 -15.50 15.58 -7.07
C HIS A 276 -16.52 14.50 -6.67
N ASN A 277 -17.45 14.84 -5.78
CA ASN A 277 -18.45 13.93 -5.24
C ASN A 277 -17.84 12.78 -4.41
N HIS A 278 -16.56 12.81 -4.06
CA HIS A 278 -15.96 11.86 -3.11
C HIS A 278 -16.51 12.10 -1.71
N LEU A 279 -16.57 11.04 -0.89
CA LEU A 279 -16.89 11.16 0.52
C LEU A 279 -15.59 11.21 1.32
N LEU A 280 -15.29 12.37 1.90
CA LEU A 280 -14.18 12.56 2.82
C LEU A 280 -14.71 12.46 4.26
N LEU A 281 -14.27 11.45 4.98
CA LEU A 281 -14.54 11.28 6.40
C LEU A 281 -13.38 11.87 7.18
N GLU A 282 -13.69 12.75 8.12
CA GLU A 282 -12.74 13.38 9.01
C GLU A 282 -13.15 13.13 10.46
N LYS A 283 -12.17 12.86 11.31
CA LYS A 283 -12.40 12.77 12.75
C LYS A 283 -12.84 14.14 13.27
N LYS A 284 -13.92 14.16 14.04
CA LYS A 284 -14.38 15.39 14.71
C LYS A 284 -13.23 15.89 15.58
N ILE A 285 -12.88 17.17 15.43
CA ILE A 285 -11.87 17.81 16.30
C ILE A 285 -12.43 17.83 17.73
N THR A 286 -12.17 16.78 18.51
CA THR A 286 -12.20 16.86 19.96
C THR A 286 -10.95 17.61 20.36
N LYS A 287 -11.10 18.84 20.85
CA LYS A 287 -10.03 19.56 21.58
C LYS A 287 -9.69 18.76 22.83
N SER A 288 -8.84 17.77 22.64
CA SER A 288 -8.15 16.99 23.66
C SER A 288 -7.11 16.20 22.88
N ARG A 289 -6.04 16.87 22.46
CA ARG A 289 -4.76 16.17 22.55
C ARG A 289 -4.64 15.86 24.05
N PRO A 290 -4.54 14.58 24.46
CA PRO A 290 -3.96 14.32 25.77
C PRO A 290 -2.67 15.14 25.81
N ASP A 291 -2.40 15.81 26.92
CA ASP A 291 -1.05 16.33 27.16
C ASP A 291 -0.10 15.23 26.71
N ILE A 292 0.82 15.56 25.80
CA ILE A 292 1.97 14.71 25.55
C ILE A 292 2.80 14.85 26.83
N GLY A 293 2.35 14.14 27.87
CA GLY A 293 3.19 13.75 28.96
C GLY A 293 4.32 12.92 28.36
N ILE A 294 5.40 12.81 29.12
CA ILE A 294 6.57 11.99 28.78
C ILE A 294 6.21 10.47 28.89
N GLU A 295 4.94 10.11 28.67
CA GLU A 295 4.49 8.73 28.52
C GLU A 295 4.72 8.32 27.07
N VAL A 296 5.54 7.29 26.93
CA VAL A 296 5.95 6.72 25.65
C VAL A 296 4.71 6.20 24.90
N ASP A 297 4.33 6.87 23.81
CA ASP A 297 3.25 6.42 22.93
C ASP A 297 3.60 5.03 22.35
N PRO A 298 2.83 3.97 22.68
CA PRO A 298 3.10 2.61 22.21
C PRO A 298 3.08 2.48 20.68
N VAL A 299 2.30 3.31 19.98
CA VAL A 299 2.28 3.34 18.51
C VAL A 299 3.58 3.94 18.00
N MET A 300 4.01 5.07 18.57
CA MET A 300 5.27 5.70 18.21
C MET A 300 6.48 4.80 18.52
N LEU A 301 6.49 4.14 19.69
CA LEU A 301 7.52 3.17 20.05
C LEU A 301 7.56 2.00 19.08
N GLU A 302 6.40 1.45 18.71
CA GLU A 302 6.31 0.38 17.72
C GLU A 302 6.78 0.84 16.34
N ILE A 303 6.51 2.09 15.94
CA ILE A 303 7.02 2.63 14.67
C ILE A 303 8.53 2.82 14.73
N PHE A 304 9.09 3.34 15.82
CA PHE A 304 10.54 3.46 15.98
C PHE A 304 11.21 2.08 15.97
N ASN A 305 10.67 1.12 16.74
CA ASN A 305 11.15 -0.26 16.74
C ASN A 305 11.14 -0.85 15.32
N ASN A 306 10.02 -0.75 14.60
CA ASN A 306 9.95 -1.24 13.22
C ASN A 306 10.83 -0.45 12.25
N ARG A 307 11.07 0.85 12.45
CA ARG A 307 12.01 1.63 11.64
C ARG A 307 13.44 1.14 11.86
N PHE A 308 13.86 0.93 13.10
CA PHE A 308 15.17 0.37 13.41
C PHE A 308 15.31 -1.07 12.90
N MET A 309 14.28 -1.91 13.09
CA MET A 309 14.23 -3.25 12.51
C MET A 309 14.28 -3.23 10.98
N SER A 310 13.55 -2.31 10.33
CA SER A 310 13.58 -2.13 8.87
C SER A 310 14.96 -1.70 8.40
N VAL A 311 15.66 -0.81 9.12
CA VAL A 311 17.04 -0.46 8.80
C VAL A 311 17.97 -1.67 8.93
N ALA A 312 17.86 -2.44 10.01
CA ALA A 312 18.65 -3.66 10.20
C ALA A 312 18.36 -4.71 9.12
N GLU A 313 17.09 -4.95 8.79
CA GLU A 313 16.64 -5.82 7.70
C GLU A 313 17.15 -5.33 6.33
N GLN A 314 17.08 -4.02 6.08
CA GLN A 314 17.63 -3.44 4.86
C GLN A 314 19.14 -3.65 4.81
N MET A 315 19.90 -3.40 5.89
CA MET A 315 21.33 -3.70 5.95
C MET A 315 21.59 -5.17 5.60
N GLY A 316 20.82 -6.09 6.17
CA GLY A 316 20.96 -7.52 5.90
C GLY A 316 20.61 -7.91 4.47
N TYR A 317 19.52 -7.35 3.93
CA TYR A 317 19.13 -7.53 2.53
C TYR A 317 20.19 -6.96 1.57
N ARG A 318 20.78 -5.82 1.90
CA ARG A 318 21.85 -5.18 1.11
C ARG A 318 23.10 -6.06 1.12
N LEU A 319 23.51 -6.52 2.30
CA LEU A 319 24.66 -7.42 2.47
C LEU A 319 24.44 -8.73 1.69
N ARG A 320 23.29 -9.39 1.87
CA ARG A 320 22.93 -10.62 1.16
C ARG A 320 23.03 -10.48 -0.37
N ASN A 321 22.46 -9.41 -0.92
CA ASN A 321 22.43 -9.20 -2.37
C ASN A 321 23.77 -8.72 -2.95
N SER A 322 24.60 -8.08 -2.14
CA SER A 322 25.96 -7.71 -2.50
C SER A 322 26.95 -8.87 -2.41
N ALA A 323 26.60 -9.93 -1.68
CA ALA A 323 27.53 -11.00 -1.38
C ALA A 323 27.69 -12.00 -2.53
N HIS A 324 28.93 -12.38 -2.78
CA HIS A 324 29.28 -13.48 -3.71
C HIS A 324 29.42 -14.82 -3.01
N SER A 325 29.64 -14.82 -1.69
CA SER A 325 29.73 -16.05 -0.90
C SER A 325 28.37 -16.71 -0.78
N VAL A 326 28.31 -17.99 -1.15
CA VAL A 326 27.11 -18.83 -0.99
C VAL A 326 26.70 -18.94 0.49
N ASN A 327 27.67 -18.88 1.42
CA ASN A 327 27.35 -18.88 2.86
C ASN A 327 26.58 -17.62 3.29
N ILE A 328 26.90 -16.46 2.72
CA ILE A 328 26.20 -15.21 3.04
C ILE A 328 24.89 -15.13 2.23
N LYS A 329 24.92 -15.45 0.94
CA LYS A 329 23.78 -15.26 0.03
C LYS A 329 22.66 -16.27 0.23
N GLU A 330 23.01 -17.54 0.46
CA GLU A 330 22.05 -18.65 0.57
C GLU A 330 21.91 -19.16 2.01
N ARG A 331 23.03 -19.31 2.73
CA ARG A 331 23.00 -19.80 4.12
C ARG A 331 22.72 -18.71 5.16
N LEU A 332 22.68 -17.45 4.75
CA LEU A 332 22.42 -16.28 5.62
C LEU A 332 23.35 -16.23 6.84
N ASP A 333 24.60 -16.63 6.65
CA ASP A 333 25.64 -16.66 7.68
C ASP A 333 26.27 -15.26 7.87
N PHE A 334 25.45 -14.35 8.35
CA PHE A 334 25.81 -12.98 8.71
C PHE A 334 24.76 -12.41 9.68
N SER A 335 25.12 -11.34 10.39
CA SER A 335 24.18 -10.63 11.27
C SER A 335 24.29 -9.13 11.00
N CYS A 336 23.15 -8.44 11.01
CA CYS A 336 23.11 -6.98 10.95
C CYS A 336 22.31 -6.49 12.14
N ALA A 337 22.88 -5.57 12.88
CA ALA A 337 22.29 -5.02 14.09
C ALA A 337 22.59 -3.53 14.23
N ILE A 338 21.73 -2.85 14.98
CA ILE A 338 21.86 -1.46 15.38
C ILE A 338 22.02 -1.45 16.90
N PHE A 339 23.00 -0.68 17.38
CA PHE A 339 23.29 -0.53 18.79
C PHE A 339 23.11 0.94 19.20
N ASP A 340 22.77 1.18 20.46
CA ASP A 340 22.75 2.53 21.04
C ASP A 340 24.16 3.01 21.42
N GLY A 341 24.27 4.25 21.90
CA GLY A 341 25.56 4.82 22.29
C GLY A 341 26.22 4.19 23.53
N SER A 342 25.54 3.26 24.20
CA SER A 342 26.06 2.47 25.33
C SER A 342 26.34 1.00 24.94
N GLY A 343 26.19 0.64 23.67
CA GLY A 343 26.43 -0.71 23.16
C GLY A 343 25.23 -1.66 23.26
N ASN A 344 24.06 -1.22 23.74
CA ASN A 344 22.89 -2.12 23.85
C ASN A 344 22.25 -2.36 22.48
N LEU A 345 21.78 -3.59 22.24
CA LEU A 345 21.10 -3.95 21.00
C LEU A 345 19.73 -3.25 20.87
N VAL A 346 19.57 -2.44 19.81
CA VAL A 346 18.33 -1.72 19.50
C VAL A 346 17.47 -2.49 18.49
N ALA A 347 18.09 -3.08 17.46
CA ALA A 347 17.39 -3.84 16.42
C ALA A 347 18.32 -4.80 15.71
N ASN A 348 17.79 -5.92 15.18
CA ASN A 348 18.56 -6.89 14.41
C ASN A 348 17.76 -7.50 13.25
N ALA A 349 18.45 -7.82 12.16
CA ALA A 349 17.87 -8.59 11.06
C ALA A 349 17.67 -10.07 11.47
N PRO A 350 16.62 -10.76 10.96
CA PRO A 350 16.26 -12.13 11.36
C PRO A 350 17.18 -13.22 10.74
N HIS A 351 18.48 -12.97 10.61
CA HIS A 351 19.48 -13.92 10.12
C HIS A 351 20.11 -14.71 11.28
N ILE A 352 21.03 -15.65 11.00
CA ILE A 352 21.63 -16.53 12.02
C ILE A 352 22.21 -15.67 13.16
N PRO A 353 21.63 -15.71 14.38
CA PRO A 353 21.91 -14.71 15.43
C PRO A 353 23.16 -15.01 16.26
N VAL A 354 23.98 -15.97 15.82
CA VAL A 354 25.12 -16.51 16.60
C VAL A 354 26.16 -15.44 16.93
N HIS A 355 26.32 -14.42 16.07
CA HIS A 355 27.32 -13.37 16.23
C HIS A 355 26.86 -12.18 17.08
N LEU A 356 25.58 -12.09 17.47
CA LEU A 356 25.03 -10.91 18.15
C LEU A 356 25.49 -10.79 19.61
N GLY A 357 25.63 -11.91 20.32
CA GLY A 357 26.05 -11.90 21.73
C GLY A 357 27.51 -11.46 21.94
N SER A 358 28.38 -11.61 20.94
CA SER A 358 29.77 -11.14 21.00
C SER A 358 29.95 -9.70 20.50
N MET A 359 28.94 -9.12 19.85
CA MET A 359 29.02 -7.74 19.33
C MET A 359 28.74 -6.70 20.41
N GLU A 360 27.90 -7.00 21.40
CA GLU A 360 27.60 -6.11 22.53
C GLU A 360 28.86 -5.79 23.36
N ASP A 361 29.79 -6.73 23.50
CA ASP A 361 31.07 -6.53 24.21
C ASP A 361 32.15 -5.80 23.37
N ALA A 362 31.90 -5.59 22.08
CA ALA A 362 32.89 -5.09 21.11
C ALA A 362 32.61 -3.66 20.59
N VAL A 363 31.41 -3.13 20.84
CA VAL A 363 30.94 -1.78 20.47
C VAL A 363 31.08 -0.85 21.67
#